data_AF-A0A2M7MUZ8-F1
#
_entry.id   AF-A0A2M7MUZ8-F1
#
_cell.length_a   1.000
_cell.length_b   1.000
_cell.length_c   1.000
_cell.angle_alpha   90.00
_cell.angle_beta   90.00
_cell.angle_gamma   90.00
#
_symmetry.space_group_name_H-M   'P 1'
#
loop_
_entity.id
_entity.type
_entity.pdbx_description
1 polymer ?
#
loop_
_entity_poly.entity_id
_entity_poly.type
_entity_poly.pdbx_seq_one_letter_code
_entity_poly.pdbx_strand_id
1 'polypeptide(L)'
;MNALIAGRKAAKVDALRTEVKLADIRQRLLREKNSLAVQRQALLNLMGAGRAEVDFTLAGELQPPAREARNFETLAASALERRPDARAARTEFEAQAARVEAARAGYRPTLNLVGAVGNRSMGHPTQHPAGLSSSDDAARIGITFEMPLYDGGRAGARVDEENAKLGAQRERLTRLQLQIRLEVETATANLASAMERLASTDTAIELAQESLRIEQEKYALSRGTAQDVLDAQSALLEAQTNHIRALADANAATAQLALATGENLP
;
A
#
# COMPACT_ATOMS: atom_id res chain seq x y z
N MET A 1 21.35 -11.12 45.56
CA MET A 1 22.21 -12.16 44.93
C MET A 1 23.65 -12.16 45.43
N ASN A 2 24.15 -11.09 46.08
CA ASN A 2 25.48 -11.05 46.72
C ASN A 2 25.63 -11.89 48.00
N ALA A 3 24.57 -12.53 48.51
CA ALA A 3 24.61 -13.31 49.76
C ALA A 3 24.84 -14.83 49.58
N LEU A 4 24.84 -15.36 48.34
CA LEU A 4 24.91 -16.80 48.07
C LEU A 4 26.27 -17.28 47.52
N ILE A 5 27.26 -16.39 47.42
CA ILE A 5 28.60 -16.67 46.85
C ILE A 5 29.54 -17.36 47.87
N ALA A 6 29.14 -17.52 49.13
CA ALA A 6 29.98 -18.07 50.19
C ALA A 6 30.23 -19.59 50.12
N GLY A 7 29.45 -20.35 49.35
CA GLY A 7 29.63 -21.80 49.18
C GLY A 7 30.52 -22.12 47.97
N ARG A 8 31.84 -22.12 48.15
CA ARG A 8 32.85 -22.49 47.12
C ARG A 8 32.58 -23.87 46.50
N LYS A 9 31.83 -23.91 45.39
CA LYS A 9 31.98 -24.86 44.26
C LYS A 9 31.10 -24.55 43.03
N ALA A 10 30.14 -23.61 43.10
CA ALA A 10 29.29 -23.21 41.95
C ALA A 10 29.51 -21.77 41.40
N ALA A 11 30.34 -20.93 42.03
CA ALA A 11 30.12 -19.48 41.95
C ALA A 11 30.77 -18.67 40.78
N LYS A 12 31.73 -19.19 40.01
CA LYS A 12 32.41 -18.38 38.96
C LYS A 12 31.85 -18.62 37.56
N VAL A 13 31.56 -19.87 37.22
CA VAL A 13 30.99 -20.24 35.91
C VAL A 13 29.56 -19.71 35.78
N ASP A 14 28.75 -19.83 36.83
CA ASP A 14 27.37 -19.35 36.84
C ASP A 14 27.29 -17.81 36.78
N ALA A 15 28.23 -17.11 37.42
CA ALA A 15 28.38 -15.65 37.32
C ALA A 15 28.77 -15.20 35.91
N LEU A 16 29.76 -15.85 35.28
CA LEU A 16 30.16 -15.55 33.91
C LEU A 16 29.03 -15.82 32.91
N ARG A 17 28.26 -16.89 33.10
CA ARG A 17 27.09 -17.21 32.24
C ARG A 17 25.97 -16.18 32.38
N THR A 18 25.68 -15.74 33.60
CA THR A 18 24.69 -14.67 33.83
C THR A 18 25.14 -13.33 33.24
N GLU A 19 26.44 -13.00 33.31
CA GLU A 19 27.00 -11.82 32.62
C GLU A 19 26.86 -11.91 31.09
N VAL A 20 27.13 -13.07 30.48
CA VAL A 20 26.94 -13.28 29.04
C VAL A 20 25.46 -13.12 28.65
N LYS A 21 24.53 -13.68 29.43
CA LYS A 21 23.09 -13.57 29.17
C LYS A 21 22.59 -12.14 29.33
N LEU A 22 23.10 -11.40 30.32
CA LEU A 22 22.83 -9.98 30.49
C LEU A 22 23.36 -9.15 29.31
N ALA A 23 24.55 -9.48 28.80
CA ALA A 23 25.11 -8.81 27.63
C ALA A 23 24.25 -9.05 26.37
N ASP A 24 23.76 -10.27 26.15
CA ASP A 24 22.84 -10.58 25.04
C ASP A 24 21.52 -9.81 25.15
N ILE A 25 20.91 -9.80 26.35
CA ILE A 25 19.68 -9.04 26.61
C ILE A 25 19.89 -7.53 26.36
N ARG A 26 21.03 -6.97 26.79
CA ARG A 26 21.38 -5.55 26.53
C ARG A 26 21.54 -5.29 25.03
N GLN A 27 22.18 -6.17 24.30
CA GLN A 27 22.31 -6.07 22.85
C GLN A 27 20.94 -6.12 22.17
N ARG A 28 20.06 -7.04 22.58
CA ARG A 28 18.69 -7.15 22.07
C ARG A 28 17.90 -5.88 22.35
N LEU A 29 17.95 -5.35 23.57
CA LEU A 29 17.30 -4.10 23.95
C LEU A 29 17.77 -2.91 23.10
N LEU A 30 19.08 -2.81 22.81
CA LEU A 30 19.61 -1.74 21.97
C LEU A 30 19.07 -1.83 20.53
N ARG A 31 18.96 -3.05 19.98
CA ARG A 31 18.36 -3.27 18.65
C ARG A 31 16.89 -2.88 18.62
N GLU A 32 16.11 -3.28 19.62
CA GLU A 32 14.68 -2.92 19.70
C GLU A 32 14.47 -1.41 19.88
N LYS A 33 15.31 -0.72 20.68
CA LYS A 33 15.29 0.74 20.79
C LYS A 33 15.58 1.43 19.45
N ASN A 34 16.55 0.93 18.70
CA ASN A 34 16.85 1.46 17.37
C ASN A 34 15.69 1.18 16.39
N SER A 35 15.10 -0.02 16.43
CA SER A 35 13.93 -0.38 15.62
C SER A 35 12.75 0.56 15.88
N LEU A 36 12.42 0.82 17.15
CA LEU A 36 11.39 1.78 17.55
C LEU A 36 11.69 3.20 17.05
N ALA A 37 12.95 3.64 17.15
CA ALA A 37 13.34 4.95 16.64
C ALA A 37 13.11 5.06 15.12
N VAL A 38 13.49 4.03 14.35
CA VAL A 38 13.26 3.97 12.90
C VAL A 38 11.76 3.94 12.57
N GLN A 39 10.97 3.13 13.26
CA GLN A 39 9.52 3.05 13.05
C GLN A 39 8.81 4.37 13.36
N ARG A 40 9.23 5.09 14.42
CA ARG A 40 8.71 6.43 14.72
C ARG A 40 9.02 7.43 13.61
N GLN A 41 10.23 7.38 13.04
CA GLN A 41 10.59 8.24 11.90
C GLN A 41 9.81 7.88 10.63
N ALA A 42 9.60 6.58 10.37
CA ALA A 42 8.76 6.15 9.25
C ALA A 42 7.32 6.67 9.39
N LEU A 43 6.75 6.63 10.60
CA LEU A 43 5.42 7.17 10.86
C LEU A 43 5.37 8.69 10.68
N LEU A 44 6.35 9.44 11.20
CA LEU A 44 6.42 10.90 11.00
C LEU A 44 6.47 11.26 9.50
N ASN A 45 7.28 10.53 8.73
CA ASN A 45 7.35 10.70 7.28
C ASN A 45 6.01 10.41 6.59
N LEU A 46 5.30 9.36 7.00
CA LEU A 46 3.96 9.02 6.47
C LEU A 46 2.91 10.08 6.82
N MET A 47 3.03 10.72 7.99
CA MET A 47 2.17 11.84 8.39
C MET A 47 2.56 13.18 7.75
N GLY A 48 3.68 13.22 7.01
CA GLY A 48 4.22 14.47 6.46
C GLY A 48 4.77 15.43 7.51
N ALA A 49 4.99 14.99 8.75
CA ALA A 49 5.52 15.81 9.84
C ALA A 49 7.05 15.79 9.82
N GLY A 50 7.67 16.97 9.86
CA GLY A 50 9.12 17.09 10.03
C GLY A 50 9.58 16.55 11.39
N ARG A 51 10.84 16.08 11.45
CA ARG A 51 11.47 15.42 12.61
C ARG A 51 11.40 16.21 13.94
N ALA A 52 11.05 17.49 13.91
CA ALA A 52 11.11 18.42 15.03
C ALA A 52 9.74 18.92 15.55
N GLU A 53 8.62 18.63 14.87
CA GLU A 53 7.34 19.29 15.17
C GLU A 53 6.34 18.47 15.98
N VAL A 54 6.50 17.15 16.08
CA VAL A 54 5.47 16.30 16.71
C VAL A 54 6.13 15.25 17.62
N ASP A 55 6.13 15.52 18.93
CA ASP A 55 6.32 14.48 19.93
C ASP A 55 4.97 13.84 20.22
N PHE A 56 4.80 12.58 19.83
CA PHE A 56 3.58 11.82 20.06
C PHE A 56 3.85 10.66 21.01
N THR A 57 3.00 10.52 22.01
CA THR A 57 2.98 9.34 22.88
C THR A 57 2.04 8.31 22.27
N LEU A 58 2.50 7.06 22.13
CA LEU A 58 1.62 5.95 21.82
C LEU A 58 0.66 5.78 23.00
N ALA A 59 -0.64 5.76 22.73
CA ALA A 59 -1.69 5.57 23.72
C ALA A 59 -2.49 4.30 23.41
N GLY A 60 -2.92 3.61 24.47
CA GLY A 60 -3.68 2.36 24.36
C GLY A 60 -2.82 1.10 24.25
N GLU A 61 -3.49 -0.04 24.30
CA GLU A 61 -2.91 -1.36 24.07
C GLU A 61 -3.41 -1.90 22.73
N LEU A 62 -2.55 -2.62 22.02
CA LEU A 62 -2.94 -3.28 20.79
C LEU A 62 -3.92 -4.39 21.13
N GLN A 63 -5.11 -4.37 20.54
CA GLN A 63 -6.13 -5.39 20.76
C GLN A 63 -6.15 -6.40 19.62
N PRO A 64 -6.56 -7.65 19.87
CA PRO A 64 -6.74 -8.63 18.80
C PRO A 64 -7.84 -8.17 17.85
N PRO A 65 -7.67 -8.37 16.53
CA PRO A 65 -8.69 -8.00 15.56
C PRO A 65 -9.95 -8.85 15.74
N ALA A 66 -11.11 -8.27 15.42
CA ALA A 66 -12.39 -8.97 15.48
C ALA A 66 -12.40 -10.19 14.53
N ARG A 67 -12.88 -11.34 15.04
CA ARG A 67 -13.05 -12.56 14.24
C ARG A 67 -14.38 -12.49 13.49
N GLU A 68 -14.39 -11.79 12.36
CA GLU A 68 -15.57 -11.72 11.51
C GLU A 68 -15.56 -12.83 10.45
N ALA A 69 -16.69 -13.52 10.31
CA ALA A 69 -16.88 -14.46 9.21
C ALA A 69 -17.05 -13.66 7.90
N ARG A 70 -15.98 -13.60 7.10
CA ARG A 70 -15.99 -12.91 5.81
C ARG A 70 -16.00 -13.93 4.67
N ASN A 71 -16.98 -13.82 3.77
CA ASN A 71 -17.07 -14.68 2.60
C ASN A 71 -16.20 -14.12 1.46
N PHE A 72 -15.25 -14.91 0.98
CA PHE A 72 -14.33 -14.53 -0.09
C PHE A 72 -15.02 -13.98 -1.34
N GLU A 73 -16.08 -14.64 -1.83
CA GLU A 73 -16.77 -14.21 -3.06
C GLU A 73 -17.42 -12.84 -2.87
N THR A 74 -17.97 -12.55 -1.68
CA THR A 74 -18.52 -11.22 -1.38
C THR A 74 -17.44 -10.15 -1.28
N LEU A 75 -16.26 -10.48 -0.74
CA LEU A 75 -15.13 -9.56 -0.64
C LEU A 75 -14.53 -9.26 -2.01
N ALA A 76 -14.36 -10.28 -2.85
CA ALA A 76 -13.82 -10.12 -4.21
C ALA A 76 -14.76 -9.27 -5.08
N ALA A 77 -16.07 -9.49 -5.01
CA ALA A 77 -17.05 -8.67 -5.72
C ALA A 77 -17.01 -7.20 -5.25
N SER A 78 -17.00 -6.98 -3.93
CA SER A 78 -16.89 -5.65 -3.34
C SER A 78 -15.59 -4.93 -3.74
N ALA A 79 -14.47 -5.66 -3.77
CA ALA A 79 -13.17 -5.13 -4.17
C ALA A 79 -13.17 -4.60 -5.62
N LEU A 80 -13.80 -5.32 -6.54
CA LEU A 80 -13.90 -4.90 -7.94
C LEU A 80 -14.73 -3.62 -8.13
N GLU A 81 -15.68 -3.35 -7.23
CA GLU A 81 -16.51 -2.14 -7.28
C GLU A 81 -15.86 -0.94 -6.58
N ARG A 82 -15.24 -1.17 -5.43
CA ARG A 82 -14.76 -0.09 -4.55
C ARG A 82 -13.34 0.36 -4.87
N ARG A 83 -12.46 -0.53 -5.34
CA ARG A 83 -11.05 -0.19 -5.51
C ARG A 83 -10.84 0.91 -6.56
N PRO A 84 -10.04 1.95 -6.25
CA PRO A 84 -9.77 3.04 -7.19
C PRO A 84 -9.06 2.60 -8.47
N ASP A 85 -8.16 1.61 -8.40
CA ASP A 85 -7.42 1.09 -9.55
C ASP A 85 -8.34 0.34 -10.53
N ALA A 86 -9.27 -0.48 -10.03
CA ALA A 86 -10.31 -1.15 -10.83
C ALA A 86 -11.21 -0.13 -11.54
N ARG A 87 -11.64 0.91 -10.82
CA ARG A 87 -12.43 2.00 -11.40
C ARG A 87 -11.65 2.76 -12.47
N ALA A 88 -10.39 3.11 -12.20
CA ALA A 88 -9.52 3.77 -13.16
C ALA A 88 -9.34 2.94 -14.43
N ALA A 89 -9.06 1.64 -14.30
CA ALA A 89 -8.91 0.74 -15.44
C ALA A 89 -10.19 0.62 -16.28
N ARG A 90 -11.36 0.62 -15.64
CA ARG A 90 -12.65 0.65 -16.33
C ARG A 90 -12.84 1.96 -17.11
N THR A 91 -12.53 3.10 -16.50
CA THR A 91 -12.61 4.41 -17.18
C THR A 91 -11.60 4.51 -18.33
N GLU A 92 -10.40 3.94 -18.19
CA GLU A 92 -9.41 3.85 -19.28
C GLU A 92 -9.94 3.02 -20.46
N PHE A 93 -10.62 1.90 -20.19
CA PHE A 93 -11.27 1.08 -21.22
C PHE A 93 -12.39 1.86 -21.93
N GLU A 94 -13.26 2.54 -21.20
CA GLU A 94 -14.34 3.37 -21.75
C GLU A 94 -13.78 4.54 -22.59
N ALA A 95 -12.72 5.19 -22.12
CA ALA A 95 -12.02 6.24 -22.86
C ALA A 95 -11.40 5.70 -24.18
N GLN A 96 -10.85 4.49 -24.16
CA GLN A 96 -10.32 3.85 -25.35
C GLN A 96 -11.43 3.47 -26.35
N ALA A 97 -12.61 3.06 -25.87
CA ALA A 97 -13.77 2.83 -26.73
C ALA A 97 -14.24 4.14 -27.41
N ALA A 98 -14.24 5.25 -26.68
CA ALA A 98 -14.54 6.57 -27.26
C ALA A 98 -13.51 7.00 -28.32
N ARG A 99 -12.23 6.62 -28.18
CA ARG A 99 -11.20 6.87 -29.20
C ARG A 99 -11.44 6.08 -30.49
N VAL A 100 -11.95 4.85 -30.40
CA VAL A 100 -12.39 4.08 -31.57
C VAL A 100 -13.50 4.85 -32.31
N GLU A 101 -14.51 5.34 -31.59
CA GLU A 101 -15.59 6.13 -32.20
C GLU A 101 -15.08 7.44 -32.82
N ALA A 102 -14.13 8.12 -32.16
CA ALA A 102 -13.46 9.29 -32.72
C ALA A 102 -12.67 8.96 -33.99
N ALA A 103 -12.00 7.79 -34.06
CA ALA A 103 -11.33 7.34 -35.27
C ALA A 103 -12.33 7.04 -36.40
N ARG A 104 -13.49 6.45 -36.09
CA ARG A 104 -14.58 6.24 -37.06
C ARG A 104 -15.15 7.55 -37.59
N ALA A 105 -15.12 8.63 -36.81
CA ALA A 105 -15.52 9.95 -37.29
C ALA A 105 -14.61 10.49 -38.41
N GLY A 106 -13.42 9.92 -38.62
CA GLY A 106 -12.55 10.24 -39.76
C GLY A 106 -13.17 9.92 -41.13
N TYR A 107 -14.21 9.07 -41.18
CA TYR A 107 -14.99 8.81 -42.40
C TYR A 107 -16.12 9.81 -42.64
N ARG A 108 -16.36 10.71 -41.68
CA ARG A 108 -17.47 11.67 -41.73
C ARG A 108 -16.97 13.02 -42.24
N PRO A 109 -17.85 13.81 -42.87
CA PRO A 109 -17.50 15.16 -43.22
C PRO A 109 -17.28 16.02 -41.96
N THR A 110 -16.40 17.02 -42.09
CA THR A 110 -16.22 18.05 -41.08
C THR A 110 -16.88 19.36 -41.56
N LEU A 111 -17.51 20.06 -40.63
CA LEU A 111 -18.16 21.34 -40.87
C LEU A 111 -17.58 22.35 -39.89
N ASN A 112 -16.89 23.37 -40.41
CA ASN A 112 -16.23 24.38 -39.60
C ASN A 112 -16.83 25.76 -39.90
N LEU A 113 -17.14 26.53 -38.86
CA LEU A 113 -17.48 27.95 -38.98
C LEU A 113 -16.20 28.77 -38.82
N VAL A 114 -15.86 29.55 -39.83
CA VAL A 114 -14.65 30.37 -39.84
C VAL A 114 -15.04 31.84 -39.88
N GLY A 115 -14.49 32.61 -38.95
CA GLY A 115 -14.66 34.06 -38.88
C GLY A 115 -13.30 34.72 -38.75
N ALA A 116 -13.07 35.78 -39.51
CA ALA A 116 -11.86 36.59 -39.42
C ALA A 116 -12.23 38.07 -39.49
N VAL A 117 -11.67 38.86 -38.59
CA VAL A 117 -11.76 40.31 -38.58
C VAL A 117 -10.36 40.87 -38.53
N GLY A 118 -10.07 41.90 -39.33
CA GLY A 118 -8.75 42.50 -39.36
C GLY A 118 -8.72 43.74 -40.22
N ASN A 119 -7.72 44.58 -39.97
CA ASN A 119 -7.47 45.76 -40.78
C ASN A 119 -6.48 45.39 -41.90
N ARG A 120 -6.82 45.72 -43.14
CA ARG A 120 -5.90 45.60 -44.27
C ARG A 120 -5.34 46.98 -44.59
N SER A 121 -4.03 47.13 -44.39
CA SER A 121 -3.29 48.32 -44.83
C SER A 121 -2.35 47.90 -45.95
N MET A 122 -2.62 48.33 -47.19
CA MET A 122 -1.67 48.15 -48.28
C MET A 122 -0.57 49.21 -48.15
N GLY A 123 0.60 48.80 -47.65
CA GLY A 123 1.80 49.62 -47.79
C GLY A 123 2.34 49.48 -49.22
N HIS A 124 2.21 50.51 -50.05
CA HIS A 124 3.10 50.68 -51.20
C HIS A 124 3.71 52.08 -51.22
N PRO A 125 5.05 52.19 -51.31
CA PRO A 125 5.72 53.46 -51.46
C PRO A 125 5.55 53.93 -52.91
N THR A 126 5.39 55.24 -53.05
CA THR A 126 5.38 56.03 -54.29
C THR A 126 4.06 56.03 -55.08
N GLN A 127 3.52 57.24 -55.27
CA GLN A 127 2.43 57.62 -56.21
C GLN A 127 0.99 57.82 -55.67
N HIS A 128 0.78 58.14 -54.38
CA HIS A 128 -0.49 58.72 -53.93
C HIS A 128 -0.34 60.14 -53.35
N PRO A 129 -1.26 61.09 -53.63
CA PRO A 129 -1.28 62.41 -53.01
C PRO A 129 -1.41 62.28 -51.49
N ALA A 130 -0.74 63.17 -50.75
CA ALA A 130 -0.71 63.15 -49.29
C ALA A 130 -2.13 63.11 -48.68
N GLY A 131 -2.42 62.07 -47.89
CA GLY A 131 -3.65 61.99 -47.08
C GLY A 131 -4.43 60.66 -47.14
N LEU A 132 -4.12 59.77 -48.08
CA LEU A 132 -4.84 58.50 -48.24
C LEU A 132 -4.09 57.35 -47.55
N SER A 133 -4.29 57.22 -46.23
CA SER A 133 -4.09 55.93 -45.55
C SER A 133 -5.22 55.00 -45.98
N SER A 134 -4.97 54.07 -46.91
CA SER A 134 -5.93 53.03 -47.28
C SER A 134 -5.90 51.91 -46.24
N SER A 135 -6.41 52.22 -45.06
CA SER A 135 -6.63 51.27 -43.97
C SER A 135 -8.11 50.91 -43.99
N ASP A 136 -8.41 49.71 -44.48
CA ASP A 136 -9.77 49.20 -44.59
C ASP A 136 -10.00 48.14 -43.51
N ASP A 137 -11.08 48.27 -42.77
CA ASP A 137 -11.55 47.18 -41.91
C ASP A 137 -12.21 46.09 -42.76
N ALA A 138 -11.75 44.86 -42.59
CA ALA A 138 -12.26 43.70 -43.30
C ALA A 138 -12.74 42.64 -42.31
N ALA A 139 -14.00 42.24 -42.46
CA ALA A 139 -14.59 41.11 -41.76
C ALA A 139 -15.03 40.05 -42.78
N ARG A 140 -14.81 38.77 -42.46
CA ARG A 140 -15.28 37.63 -43.25
C ARG A 140 -15.84 36.57 -42.31
N ILE A 141 -16.98 36.02 -42.69
CA ILE A 141 -17.57 34.84 -42.06
C ILE A 141 -17.90 33.83 -43.16
N GLY A 142 -17.61 32.56 -42.92
CA GLY A 142 -17.83 31.50 -43.89
C GLY A 142 -17.92 30.14 -43.22
N ILE A 143 -18.51 29.18 -43.93
CA ILE A 143 -18.59 27.80 -43.48
C ILE A 143 -17.73 26.95 -44.42
N THR A 144 -16.87 26.12 -43.87
CA THR A 144 -16.04 25.17 -44.61
C THR A 144 -16.56 23.77 -44.39
N PHE A 145 -16.91 23.08 -45.48
CA PHE A 145 -17.32 21.69 -45.49
C PHE A 145 -16.22 20.85 -46.16
N GLU A 146 -15.71 19.84 -45.46
CA GLU A 146 -14.67 18.95 -45.97
C GLU A 146 -15.13 17.51 -45.84
N MET A 147 -15.17 16.77 -46.95
CA MET A 147 -15.53 15.35 -46.98
C MET A 147 -14.41 14.55 -47.65
N PRO A 148 -13.73 13.64 -46.94
CA PRO A 148 -12.73 12.78 -47.54
C PRO A 148 -13.43 11.73 -48.43
N LEU A 149 -13.19 11.77 -49.74
CA LEU A 149 -13.71 10.76 -50.69
C LEU A 149 -12.84 9.50 -50.71
N TYR A 150 -11.52 9.68 -50.64
CA TYR A 150 -10.54 8.60 -50.54
C TYR A 150 -9.24 9.14 -49.95
N ASP A 151 -8.72 8.48 -48.92
CA ASP A 151 -7.53 8.89 -48.17
C ASP A 151 -6.37 7.88 -48.22
N GLY A 152 -6.45 6.91 -49.15
CA GLY A 152 -5.49 5.82 -49.25
C GLY A 152 -5.64 4.72 -48.19
N GLY A 153 -6.78 4.67 -47.48
CA GLY A 153 -7.05 3.67 -46.43
C GLY A 153 -6.58 4.09 -45.04
N ARG A 154 -6.17 5.37 -44.86
CA ARG A 154 -5.65 5.89 -43.60
C ARG A 154 -6.68 5.85 -42.48
N ALA A 155 -7.93 6.22 -42.75
CA ALA A 155 -9.02 6.15 -41.78
C ALA A 155 -9.27 4.71 -41.30
N GLY A 156 -9.17 3.73 -42.20
CA GLY A 156 -9.33 2.31 -41.86
C GLY A 156 -8.22 1.81 -40.96
N ALA A 157 -6.97 2.05 -41.37
CA ALA A 157 -5.80 1.71 -40.57
C ALA A 157 -5.85 2.32 -39.17
N ARG A 158 -6.34 3.56 -39.04
CA ARG A 158 -6.49 4.23 -37.74
C ARG A 158 -7.59 3.60 -36.87
N VAL A 159 -8.71 3.19 -37.46
CA VAL A 159 -9.75 2.45 -36.73
C VAL A 159 -9.23 1.10 -36.26
N ASP A 160 -8.49 0.37 -37.11
CA ASP A 160 -7.90 -0.92 -36.76
C ASP A 160 -6.85 -0.78 -35.65
N GLU A 161 -6.03 0.28 -35.68
CA GLU A 161 -5.09 0.62 -34.62
C GLU A 161 -5.81 0.86 -33.28
N GLU A 162 -6.85 1.70 -33.26
CA GLU A 162 -7.58 2.00 -32.03
C GLU A 162 -8.37 0.77 -31.52
N ASN A 163 -8.86 -0.09 -32.41
CA ASN A 163 -9.47 -1.39 -32.04
C ASN A 163 -8.45 -2.33 -31.40
N ALA A 164 -7.23 -2.42 -31.94
CA ALA A 164 -6.16 -3.22 -31.35
C ALA A 164 -5.80 -2.70 -29.95
N LYS A 165 -5.72 -1.37 -29.78
CA LYS A 165 -5.53 -0.75 -28.46
C LYS A 165 -6.69 -1.04 -27.50
N LEU A 166 -7.94 -1.01 -27.98
CA LEU A 166 -9.11 -1.38 -27.17
C LEU A 166 -9.05 -2.84 -26.71
N GLY A 167 -8.66 -3.76 -27.60
CA GLY A 167 -8.41 -5.16 -27.27
C GLY A 167 -7.34 -5.31 -26.19
N ALA A 168 -6.21 -4.60 -26.31
CA ALA A 168 -5.16 -4.60 -25.30
C ALA A 168 -5.64 -4.05 -23.94
N GLN A 169 -6.47 -3.00 -23.93
CA GLN A 169 -7.05 -2.46 -22.69
C GLN A 169 -8.03 -3.43 -22.04
N ARG A 170 -8.82 -4.18 -22.84
CA ARG A 170 -9.69 -5.24 -22.32
C ARG A 170 -8.89 -6.32 -21.59
N GLU A 171 -7.79 -6.78 -22.20
CA GLU A 171 -6.92 -7.78 -21.57
C GLU A 171 -6.25 -7.24 -20.30
N ARG A 172 -5.87 -5.95 -20.29
CA ARG A 172 -5.34 -5.28 -19.09
C ARG A 172 -6.37 -5.25 -17.97
N LEU A 173 -7.63 -4.93 -18.29
CA LEU A 173 -8.73 -4.95 -17.32
C LEU A 173 -8.96 -6.36 -16.77
N THR A 174 -9.06 -7.37 -17.63
CA THR A 174 -9.21 -8.77 -17.21
C THR A 174 -8.07 -9.23 -16.30
N ARG A 175 -6.82 -8.89 -16.66
CA ARG A 175 -5.64 -9.21 -15.84
C ARG A 175 -5.72 -8.54 -14.47
N LEU A 176 -6.11 -7.27 -14.41
CA LEU A 176 -6.27 -6.55 -13.16
C LEU A 176 -7.37 -7.19 -12.28
N GLN A 177 -8.50 -7.60 -12.88
CA GLN A 177 -9.57 -8.28 -12.14
C GLN A 177 -9.09 -9.59 -11.50
N LEU A 178 -8.32 -10.39 -12.24
CA LEU A 178 -7.71 -11.62 -11.72
C LEU A 178 -6.68 -11.34 -10.62
N GLN A 179 -5.88 -10.29 -10.79
CA GLN A 179 -4.92 -9.86 -9.77
C GLN A 179 -5.62 -9.42 -8.48
N ILE A 180 -6.67 -8.60 -8.58
CA ILE A 180 -7.47 -8.17 -7.43
C ILE A 180 -8.06 -9.38 -6.69
N ARG A 181 -8.61 -10.35 -7.43
CA ARG A 181 -9.13 -11.59 -6.85
C ARG A 181 -8.05 -12.34 -6.06
N LEU A 182 -6.86 -12.50 -6.64
CA LEU A 182 -5.73 -13.16 -5.98
C LEU A 182 -5.25 -12.39 -4.75
N GLU A 183 -5.20 -11.06 -4.81
CA GLU A 183 -4.82 -10.20 -3.68
C GLU A 183 -5.79 -10.35 -2.51
N VAL A 184 -7.11 -10.36 -2.78
CA VAL A 184 -8.14 -10.61 -1.77
C VAL A 184 -8.01 -12.01 -1.19
N GLU A 185 -7.84 -13.04 -2.02
CA GLU A 185 -7.70 -14.43 -1.57
C GLU A 185 -6.49 -14.59 -0.65
N THR A 186 -5.35 -14.05 -1.08
CA THR A 186 -4.10 -14.06 -0.33
C THR A 186 -4.25 -13.31 1.00
N ALA A 187 -4.87 -12.13 1.00
CA ALA A 187 -5.10 -11.36 2.22
C ALA A 187 -6.02 -12.10 3.20
N THR A 188 -7.10 -12.73 2.70
CA THR A 188 -7.99 -13.55 3.55
C THR A 188 -7.29 -14.75 4.16
N ALA A 189 -6.46 -15.46 3.39
CA ALA A 189 -5.70 -16.61 3.87
C ALA A 189 -4.63 -16.18 4.89
N ASN A 190 -3.94 -15.07 4.63
CA ASN A 190 -2.94 -14.51 5.53
C ASN A 190 -3.55 -14.07 6.86
N LEU A 191 -4.73 -13.43 6.85
CA LEU A 191 -5.45 -13.06 8.06
C LEU A 191 -5.87 -14.30 8.85
N ALA A 192 -6.47 -15.30 8.20
CA ALA A 192 -6.85 -16.55 8.86
C ALA A 192 -5.64 -17.24 9.50
N SER A 193 -4.52 -17.30 8.79
CA SER A 193 -3.26 -17.84 9.32
C SER A 193 -2.73 -17.02 10.49
N ALA A 194 -2.75 -15.69 10.41
CA ALA A 194 -2.28 -14.81 11.48
C ALA A 194 -3.12 -14.95 12.75
N MET A 195 -4.44 -15.08 12.61
CA MET A 195 -5.34 -15.34 13.73
C MET A 195 -5.10 -16.69 14.40
N GLU A 196 -4.86 -17.75 13.62
CA GLU A 196 -4.55 -19.08 14.17
C GLU A 196 -3.19 -19.08 14.89
N ARG A 197 -2.18 -18.39 14.31
CA ARG A 197 -0.89 -18.20 14.98
C ARG A 197 -1.06 -17.45 16.30
N LEU A 198 -1.83 -16.36 16.32
CA LEU A 198 -2.12 -15.61 17.55
C LEU A 198 -2.72 -16.52 18.63
N ALA A 199 -3.74 -17.30 18.30
CA ALA A 199 -4.34 -18.26 19.23
C ALA A 199 -3.32 -19.31 19.74
N SER A 200 -2.43 -19.79 18.87
CA SER A 200 -1.38 -20.73 19.29
C SER A 200 -0.36 -20.11 20.27
N THR A 201 -0.08 -18.81 20.15
CA THR A 201 0.84 -18.10 21.04
C THR A 201 0.27 -17.87 22.44
N ASP A 202 -1.05 -17.77 22.58
CA ASP A 202 -1.72 -17.68 23.88
C ASP A 202 -1.45 -18.96 24.71
N THR A 203 -1.71 -20.12 24.11
CA THR A 203 -1.40 -21.42 24.71
C THR A 203 0.09 -21.56 25.03
N ALA A 204 0.97 -21.05 24.18
CA ALA A 204 2.42 -21.10 24.43
C ALA A 204 2.83 -20.28 25.66
N ILE A 205 2.18 -19.13 25.92
CA ILE A 205 2.40 -18.34 27.13
C ILE A 205 1.95 -19.13 28.35
N GLU A 206 0.74 -19.71 28.35
CA GLU A 206 0.21 -20.47 29.48
C GLU A 206 1.14 -21.63 29.85
N LEU A 207 1.61 -22.41 28.86
CA LEU A 207 2.53 -23.52 29.06
C LEU A 207 3.90 -23.05 29.57
N ALA A 208 4.42 -21.93 29.06
CA ALA A 208 5.70 -21.38 29.51
C ALA A 208 5.62 -20.83 30.95
N GLN A 209 4.49 -20.24 31.34
CA GLN A 209 4.24 -19.79 32.72
C GLN A 209 4.22 -20.97 33.68
N GLU A 210 3.51 -22.05 33.32
CA GLU A 210 3.44 -23.24 34.15
C GLU A 210 4.80 -23.96 34.25
N SER A 211 5.55 -24.02 33.15
CA SER A 211 6.92 -24.55 33.16
C SER A 211 7.82 -23.73 34.09
N LEU A 212 7.73 -22.40 34.05
CA LEU A 212 8.48 -21.53 34.96
C LEU A 212 8.10 -21.78 36.43
N ARG A 213 6.81 -21.94 36.74
CA ARG A 213 6.34 -22.26 38.09
C ARG A 213 6.96 -23.57 38.60
N ILE A 214 6.93 -24.62 37.78
CA ILE A 214 7.49 -25.93 38.13
C ILE A 214 9.00 -25.84 38.38
N GLU A 215 9.76 -25.15 37.53
CA GLU A 215 11.21 -25.02 37.70
C GLU A 215 11.58 -24.17 38.94
N GLN A 216 10.79 -23.13 39.25
CA GLN A 216 10.95 -22.36 40.49
C GLN A 216 10.70 -23.22 41.73
N GLU A 217 9.67 -24.06 41.73
CA GLU A 217 9.37 -24.99 42.82
C GLU A 217 10.47 -26.04 43.00
N LYS A 218 10.98 -26.63 41.90
CA LYS A 218 12.12 -27.56 41.95
C LYS A 218 13.36 -26.90 42.53
N TYR A 219 13.66 -25.67 42.11
CA TYR A 219 14.79 -24.91 42.63
C TYR A 219 14.65 -24.63 44.14
N ALA A 220 13.46 -24.24 44.59
CA ALA A 220 13.17 -24.00 46.01
C ALA A 220 13.36 -25.27 46.88
N LEU A 221 13.03 -26.44 46.33
CA LEU A 221 13.23 -27.73 46.97
C LEU A 221 14.68 -28.27 46.82
N SER A 222 15.61 -27.48 46.29
CA SER A 222 16.99 -27.89 45.97
C SER A 222 17.07 -29.11 45.03
N ARG A 223 16.03 -29.31 44.21
CA ARG A 223 15.89 -30.39 43.21
C ARG A 223 16.10 -29.91 41.77
N GLY A 224 16.29 -28.61 41.56
CA GLY A 224 16.58 -27.99 40.27
C GLY A 224 17.75 -27.02 40.39
N THR A 225 18.26 -26.55 39.25
CA THR A 225 19.38 -25.60 39.19
C THR A 225 18.88 -24.18 38.94
N ALA A 226 19.69 -23.17 39.29
CA ALA A 226 19.39 -21.78 38.94
C ALA A 226 19.33 -21.57 37.41
N GLN A 227 20.03 -22.42 36.65
CA GLN A 227 20.01 -22.36 35.19
C GLN A 227 18.65 -22.80 34.63
N ASP A 228 18.04 -23.86 35.17
CA ASP A 228 16.71 -24.31 34.74
C ASP A 228 15.66 -23.20 34.88
N VAL A 229 15.71 -22.45 36.00
CA VAL A 229 14.84 -21.28 36.22
C VAL A 229 15.12 -20.17 35.21
N LEU A 230 16.39 -19.84 34.95
CA LEU A 230 16.76 -18.79 33.99
C LEU A 230 16.39 -19.16 32.55
N ASP A 231 16.44 -20.45 32.20
CA ASP A 231 16.04 -20.94 30.88
C ASP A 231 14.52 -20.93 30.74
N ALA A 232 13.76 -21.33 31.77
CA ALA A 232 12.30 -21.20 31.80
C ALA A 232 11.83 -19.72 31.73
N GLN A 233 12.51 -18.79 32.43
CA GLN A 233 12.24 -17.35 32.32
C GLN A 233 12.50 -16.83 30.91
N SER A 234 13.55 -17.33 30.24
CA SER A 234 13.87 -16.95 28.86
C SER A 234 12.82 -17.47 27.88
N ALA A 235 12.36 -18.71 28.07
CA ALA A 235 11.29 -19.31 27.27
C ALA A 235 9.97 -18.56 27.42
N LEU A 236 9.61 -18.14 28.64
CA LEU A 236 8.42 -17.31 28.87
C LEU A 236 8.55 -15.94 28.19
N LEU A 237 9.70 -15.27 28.31
CA LEU A 237 9.94 -13.99 27.64
C LEU A 237 9.85 -14.12 26.11
N GLU A 238 10.37 -15.22 25.54
CA GLU A 238 10.27 -15.51 24.12
C GLU A 238 8.83 -15.77 23.68
N ALA A 239 8.05 -16.55 24.44
CA ALA A 239 6.63 -16.78 24.18
C ALA A 239 5.82 -15.47 24.18
N GLN A 240 6.04 -14.62 25.19
CA GLN A 240 5.42 -13.29 25.28
C GLN A 240 5.80 -12.38 24.10
N THR A 241 7.08 -12.39 23.71
CA THR A 241 7.56 -11.61 22.55
C THR A 241 6.91 -12.09 21.25
N ASN A 242 6.79 -13.42 21.07
CA ASN A 242 6.16 -14.01 19.90
C ASN A 242 4.66 -13.72 19.85
N HIS A 243 3.97 -13.70 20.98
CA HIS A 243 2.57 -13.29 21.06
C HIS A 243 2.38 -11.83 20.62
N ILE A 244 3.19 -10.90 21.13
CA ILE A 244 3.10 -9.48 20.71
C ILE A 244 3.35 -9.33 19.20
N ARG A 245 4.29 -10.10 18.64
CA ARG A 245 4.53 -10.12 17.18
C ARG A 245 3.33 -10.69 16.43
N ALA A 246 2.77 -11.81 16.88
CA ALA A 246 1.58 -12.41 16.25
C ALA A 246 0.37 -11.46 16.29
N LEU A 247 0.22 -10.70 17.38
CA LEU A 247 -0.82 -9.69 17.54
C LEU A 247 -0.64 -8.52 16.57
N ALA A 248 0.59 -8.03 16.39
CA ALA A 248 0.93 -7.03 15.39
C ALA A 248 0.69 -7.55 13.97
N ASP A 249 1.11 -8.78 13.68
CA ASP A 249 0.90 -9.43 12.38
C ASP A 249 -0.59 -9.59 12.05
N ALA A 250 -1.42 -9.98 13.02
CA ALA A 250 -2.86 -10.11 12.84
C ALA A 250 -3.52 -8.76 12.51
N ASN A 251 -3.13 -7.70 13.21
CA ASN A 251 -3.60 -6.34 12.91
C ASN A 251 -3.11 -5.84 11.54
N ALA A 252 -1.85 -6.12 11.18
CA ALA A 252 -1.32 -5.80 9.87
C ALA A 252 -2.04 -6.57 8.75
N ALA A 253 -2.36 -7.84 8.95
CA ALA A 253 -3.13 -8.64 8.00
C ALA A 253 -4.56 -8.11 7.82
N THR A 254 -5.20 -7.60 8.88
CA THR A 254 -6.50 -6.92 8.79
C THR A 254 -6.40 -5.64 7.93
N ALA A 255 -5.35 -4.83 8.14
CA ALA A 255 -5.10 -3.64 7.32
C ALA A 255 -4.81 -3.98 5.85
N GLN A 256 -4.06 -5.05 5.59
CA GLN A 256 -3.82 -5.56 4.24
C GLN A 256 -5.10 -6.05 3.56
N LEU A 257 -5.98 -6.71 4.31
CA LEU A 257 -7.28 -7.14 3.78
C LEU A 257 -8.16 -5.92 3.44
N ALA A 258 -8.23 -4.93 4.32
CA ALA A 258 -8.97 -3.69 4.05
C ALA A 258 -8.44 -2.97 2.79
N LEU A 259 -7.12 -2.89 2.63
CA LEU A 259 -6.49 -2.36 1.42
C LEU A 259 -6.85 -3.18 0.18
N ALA A 260 -6.80 -4.51 0.27
CA ALA A 260 -7.12 -5.40 -0.85
C ALA A 260 -8.59 -5.33 -1.28
N THR A 261 -9.51 -5.06 -0.35
CA THR A 261 -10.95 -4.92 -0.61
C THR A 261 -11.38 -3.49 -0.94
N GLY A 262 -10.47 -2.51 -0.79
CA GLY A 262 -10.81 -1.09 -0.95
C GLY A 262 -11.74 -0.58 0.16
N GLU A 263 -11.79 -1.25 1.30
CA GLU A 263 -12.48 -0.77 2.50
C GLU A 263 -11.57 0.19 3.28
N ASN A 264 -12.15 1.26 3.83
CA ASN A 264 -11.43 2.05 4.82
C ASN A 264 -11.40 1.26 6.13
N LEU A 265 -10.25 1.26 6.81
CA LEU A 265 -10.17 0.79 8.19
C LEU A 265 -11.16 1.58 9.05
N PRO A 266 -11.93 0.91 9.93
CA PRO A 266 -12.83 1.59 10.87
C PRO A 266 -12.09 2.50 11.85
#